data_AF-A0A445A0S5-F1
#
_entry.id   AF-A0A445A0S5-F1
#
_cell.length_a   1.000
_cell.length_b   1.000
_cell.length_c   1.000
_cell.angle_alpha   90.00
_cell.angle_beta   90.00
_cell.angle_gamma   90.00
#
_symmetry.space_group_name_H-M   'P 1'
#
loop_
_entity.id
_entity.type
_entity.pdbx_description
1 polymer ?
#
loop_
_entity_poly.entity_id
_entity_poly.type
_entity_poly.pdbx_seq_one_letter_code
_entity_poly.pdbx_strand_id
1 'polypeptide(L)'
;MERESTFIKILKTIQNSEELWEGALEQLEKARARLRKVETEADQFRVNGYSEIERENFNLIKSIYTTSEQLENYKNKTIRFEQQRTINQVRQWVFQQALQGALGTLNSCLNNELHLRIISANIGINGGELVEFEEGTIGIALNLESNNVGVVLMGDGLMIQEGSSVKATGRIAQIPVSEAYLGRVINALAKPIDGRGEISSSESRLIESPASGIISRRSVYEPLQTGLIGIDSMIPIGHGQRELIIGDRQIGKTAVATDTILNQQGQNVICVYVAIGQKASSVAQVVTTLQERGAMEYTIIVAETADSPAILQYLASYTGAALAEFFMYRERHILIIYDDPSK
;
A
#
# COMPACT_ATOMS: atom_id res chain seq x y z
N MET A 1 -31.95 -5.03 16.42
CA MET A 1 -31.61 -6.42 16.82
C MET A 1 -30.15 -6.78 16.57
N GLU A 2 -29.56 -6.62 15.38
CA GLU A 2 -28.16 -7.04 15.14
C GLU A 2 -27.07 -6.20 15.86
N ARG A 3 -27.25 -4.88 16.02
CA ARG A 3 -26.30 -4.04 16.78
C ARG A 3 -26.26 -4.40 18.27
N GLU A 4 -27.40 -4.80 18.81
CA GLU A 4 -27.58 -5.20 20.21
C GLU A 4 -26.90 -6.56 20.50
N SER A 5 -27.01 -7.49 19.55
CA SER A 5 -26.31 -8.79 19.59
C SER A 5 -24.79 -8.62 19.55
N THR A 6 -24.29 -7.65 18.78
CA THR A 6 -22.85 -7.36 18.66
C THR A 6 -22.30 -6.71 19.93
N PHE A 7 -23.06 -5.77 20.52
CA PHE A 7 -22.69 -5.11 21.78
C PHE A 7 -22.64 -6.09 22.95
N ILE A 8 -23.60 -7.02 23.03
CA ILE A 8 -23.63 -8.09 24.05
C ILE A 8 -22.45 -9.06 23.88
N LYS A 9 -22.06 -9.38 22.64
CA LYS A 9 -20.86 -10.21 22.37
C LYS A 9 -19.57 -9.52 22.81
N ILE A 10 -19.46 -8.21 22.57
CA ILE A 10 -18.29 -7.41 22.99
C ILE A 10 -18.23 -7.35 24.52
N LEU A 11 -19.35 -7.07 25.20
CA LEU A 11 -19.42 -7.06 26.67
C LEU A 11 -19.03 -8.41 27.29
N LYS A 12 -19.51 -9.53 26.73
CA LYS A 12 -19.11 -10.87 27.19
C LYS A 12 -17.62 -11.15 26.97
N THR A 13 -17.04 -10.63 25.89
CA THR A 13 -15.61 -10.81 25.60
C THR A 13 -14.76 -9.98 26.58
N ILE A 14 -15.20 -8.78 26.92
CA ILE A 14 -14.57 -7.92 27.93
C ILE A 14 -14.66 -8.57 29.31
N GLN A 15 -15.84 -9.03 29.74
CA GLN A 15 -16.01 -9.73 31.02
C GLN A 15 -15.14 -10.99 31.12
N ASN A 16 -15.12 -11.83 30.08
CA ASN A 16 -14.25 -13.01 30.07
C ASN A 16 -12.77 -12.64 30.13
N SER A 17 -12.37 -11.52 29.54
CA SER A 17 -10.99 -11.03 29.62
C SER A 17 -10.65 -10.48 31.01
N GLU A 18 -11.60 -9.83 31.69
CA GLU A 18 -11.44 -9.36 33.06
C GLU A 18 -11.36 -10.54 34.05
N GLU A 19 -12.20 -11.57 33.91
CA GLU A 19 -12.12 -12.79 34.73
C GLU A 19 -10.77 -13.53 34.55
N LEU A 20 -10.26 -13.58 33.32
CA LEU A 20 -8.93 -14.15 33.04
C LEU A 20 -7.81 -13.31 33.65
N TRP A 21 -7.95 -11.98 33.64
CA TRP A 21 -7.01 -11.06 34.28
C TRP A 21 -7.05 -11.19 35.81
N GLU A 22 -8.22 -11.31 36.43
CA GLU A 22 -8.37 -11.54 37.87
C GLU A 22 -7.76 -12.88 38.28
N GLY A 23 -7.99 -13.95 37.51
CA GLY A 23 -7.37 -15.26 37.76
C GLY A 23 -5.83 -15.23 37.66
N ALA A 24 -5.28 -14.46 36.71
CA ALA A 24 -3.84 -14.25 36.59
C ALA A 24 -3.27 -13.41 37.74
N LEU A 25 -4.03 -12.41 38.22
CA LEU A 25 -3.67 -11.59 39.38
C LEU A 25 -3.66 -12.42 40.67
N GLU A 26 -4.66 -13.28 40.87
CA GLU A 26 -4.74 -14.17 42.02
C GLU A 26 -3.57 -15.19 42.03
N GLN A 27 -3.18 -15.70 40.86
CA GLN A 27 -1.99 -16.56 40.70
C GLN A 27 -0.70 -15.80 41.06
N LEU A 28 -0.57 -14.55 40.62
CA LEU A 28 0.57 -13.69 40.94
C LEU A 28 0.64 -13.32 42.43
N GLU A 29 -0.50 -13.05 43.07
CA GLU A 29 -0.56 -12.80 44.50
C GLU A 29 -0.22 -14.04 45.32
N LYS A 30 -0.72 -15.22 44.93
CA LYS A 30 -0.31 -16.50 45.55
C LYS A 30 1.19 -16.76 45.38
N ALA A 31 1.75 -16.46 44.21
CA ALA A 31 3.19 -16.57 43.97
C ALA A 31 4.00 -15.59 44.84
N ARG A 32 3.56 -14.33 44.97
CA ARG A 32 4.17 -13.33 45.86
C ARG A 32 4.10 -13.72 47.34
N ALA A 33 2.97 -14.27 47.79
CA ALA A 33 2.83 -14.73 49.16
C ALA A 33 3.77 -15.90 49.48
N ARG A 34 3.96 -16.83 48.52
CA ARG A 34 4.96 -17.90 48.62
C ARG A 34 6.39 -17.36 48.66
N LEU A 35 6.72 -16.41 47.78
CA LEU A 35 8.03 -15.73 47.77
C LEU A 35 8.34 -15.04 49.10
N ARG A 36 7.38 -14.29 49.66
CA ARG A 36 7.56 -13.66 50.98
C ARG A 36 7.80 -14.66 52.09
N LYS A 37 7.13 -15.82 52.04
CA LYS A 37 7.30 -16.89 53.02
C LYS A 37 8.70 -17.52 52.91
N VAL A 38 9.17 -17.75 51.68
CA VAL A 38 10.54 -18.22 51.41
C VAL A 38 11.57 -17.17 51.84
N GLU A 39 11.33 -15.88 51.64
CA GLU A 39 12.23 -14.80 52.12
C GLU A 39 12.29 -14.75 53.65
N THR A 40 11.16 -14.88 54.35
CA THR A 40 11.14 -14.90 55.83
C THR A 40 11.78 -16.16 56.41
N GLU A 41 11.59 -17.31 55.77
CA GLU A 41 12.29 -18.56 56.12
C GLU A 41 13.79 -18.45 55.80
N ALA A 42 14.18 -17.85 54.68
CA ALA A 42 15.59 -17.60 54.32
C ALA A 42 16.28 -16.65 55.31
N ASP A 43 15.59 -15.62 55.80
CA ASP A 43 16.13 -14.70 56.82
C ASP A 43 16.31 -15.39 58.18
N GLN A 44 15.46 -16.36 58.54
CA GLN A 44 15.66 -17.22 59.72
C GLN A 44 16.84 -18.20 59.54
N PHE A 45 17.12 -18.62 58.30
CA PHE A 45 18.18 -19.59 57.96
C PHE A 45 19.53 -18.98 57.56
N ARG A 46 19.66 -17.64 57.44
CA ARG A 46 20.94 -16.92 57.20
C ARG A 46 22.07 -17.22 58.20
N VAL A 47 21.79 -17.96 59.27
CA VAL A 47 22.77 -18.41 60.26
C VAL A 47 23.59 -19.61 59.76
N ASN A 48 23.09 -20.46 58.85
CA ASN A 48 23.78 -21.71 58.49
C ASN A 48 23.69 -22.08 57.01
N GLY A 49 24.25 -21.22 56.14
CA GLY A 49 24.72 -21.55 54.80
C GLY A 49 23.70 -22.10 53.79
N TYR A 50 24.16 -22.24 52.54
CA TYR A 50 23.63 -23.10 51.47
C TYR A 50 22.95 -22.49 50.24
N SER A 51 23.18 -23.27 49.16
CA SER A 51 22.92 -23.11 47.73
C SER A 51 21.58 -23.66 47.23
N GLU A 52 20.77 -24.35 48.05
CA GLU A 52 19.48 -24.93 47.61
C GLU A 52 18.36 -23.89 47.52
N ILE A 53 18.27 -22.98 48.51
CA ILE A 53 17.32 -21.86 48.49
C ILE A 53 17.62 -20.91 47.32
N GLU A 54 18.90 -20.66 47.02
CA GLU A 54 19.31 -19.86 45.85
C GLU A 54 18.86 -20.49 44.53
N ARG A 55 18.88 -21.82 44.43
CA ARG A 55 18.46 -22.55 43.23
C ARG A 55 16.94 -22.53 43.05
N GLU A 56 16.20 -22.64 44.14
CA GLU A 56 14.74 -22.54 44.13
C GLU A 56 14.28 -21.11 43.82
N ASN A 57 14.94 -20.10 44.40
CA ASN A 57 14.75 -18.69 44.05
C ASN A 57 15.04 -18.43 42.56
N PHE A 58 16.13 -18.98 42.02
CA PHE A 58 16.46 -18.82 40.60
C PHE A 58 15.39 -19.46 39.68
N ASN A 59 14.87 -20.63 40.04
CA ASN A 59 13.82 -21.30 39.28
C ASN A 59 12.49 -20.52 39.32
N LEU A 60 12.12 -19.99 40.49
CA LEU A 60 10.95 -19.13 40.65
C LEU A 60 11.07 -17.84 39.83
N ILE A 61 12.22 -17.17 39.91
CA ILE A 61 12.52 -15.97 39.11
C ILE A 61 12.41 -16.30 37.62
N LYS A 62 13.02 -17.39 37.15
CA LYS A 62 12.95 -17.82 35.75
C LYS A 62 11.51 -18.10 35.30
N SER A 63 10.71 -18.76 36.14
CA SER A 63 9.28 -19.01 35.85
C SER A 63 8.47 -17.72 35.75
N ILE A 64 8.76 -16.73 36.59
CA ILE A 64 8.11 -15.41 36.57
C ILE A 64 8.48 -14.66 35.29
N TYR A 65 9.76 -14.64 34.91
CA TYR A 65 10.21 -14.02 33.67
C TYR A 65 9.56 -14.64 32.44
N THR A 66 9.48 -15.99 32.39
CA THR A 66 8.88 -16.70 31.25
C THR A 66 7.38 -16.37 31.12
N THR A 67 6.66 -16.33 32.25
CA THR A 67 5.24 -15.96 32.28
C THR A 67 5.02 -14.49 31.88
N SER A 68 5.90 -13.58 32.33
CA SER A 68 5.82 -12.15 31.98
C SER A 68 6.06 -11.92 30.48
N GLU A 69 7.03 -12.63 29.89
CA GLU A 69 7.33 -12.54 28.46
C GLU A 69 6.17 -13.07 27.60
N GLN A 70 5.48 -14.12 28.06
CA GLN A 70 4.28 -14.64 27.41
C GLN A 70 3.12 -13.63 27.46
N LEU A 71 2.88 -13.00 28.62
CA LEU A 71 1.88 -11.95 28.78
C LEU A 71 2.17 -10.72 27.92
N GLU A 72 3.44 -10.31 27.83
CA GLU A 72 3.86 -9.18 27.00
C GLU A 72 3.69 -9.47 25.50
N ASN A 73 4.02 -10.70 25.07
CA ASN A 73 3.76 -11.14 23.71
C ASN A 73 2.26 -11.19 23.38
N TYR A 74 1.42 -11.63 24.33
CA TYR A 74 -0.02 -11.66 24.14
C TYR A 74 -0.61 -10.24 24.07
N LYS A 75 -0.20 -9.35 24.99
CA LYS A 75 -0.56 -7.94 24.99
C LYS A 75 -0.15 -7.25 23.68
N ASN A 76 1.06 -7.50 23.20
CA ASN A 76 1.55 -6.92 21.94
C ASN A 76 0.80 -7.45 20.71
N LYS A 77 0.37 -8.72 20.71
CA LYS A 77 -0.50 -9.28 19.66
C LYS A 77 -1.89 -8.65 19.67
N THR A 78 -2.50 -8.49 20.85
CA THR A 78 -3.82 -7.86 20.99
C THR A 78 -3.76 -6.38 20.61
N ILE A 79 -2.76 -5.65 21.08
CA ILE A 79 -2.54 -4.24 20.73
C ILE A 79 -2.31 -4.09 19.22
N ARG A 80 -1.51 -4.96 18.58
CA ARG A 80 -1.35 -4.92 17.10
C ARG A 80 -2.67 -5.19 16.38
N PHE A 81 -3.47 -6.14 16.84
CA PHE A 81 -4.75 -6.46 16.23
C PHE A 81 -5.75 -5.29 16.36
N GLU A 82 -5.83 -4.67 17.54
CA GLU A 82 -6.68 -3.51 17.77
C GLU A 82 -6.16 -2.25 17.08
N GLN A 83 -4.85 -2.01 17.06
CA GLN A 83 -4.22 -0.93 16.31
C GLN A 83 -4.45 -1.09 14.81
N GLN A 84 -4.31 -2.29 14.24
CA GLN A 84 -4.58 -2.53 12.82
C GLN A 84 -6.06 -2.27 12.49
N ARG A 85 -6.97 -2.68 13.38
CA ARG A 85 -8.41 -2.43 13.24
C ARG A 85 -8.74 -0.94 13.34
N THR A 86 -8.15 -0.24 14.30
CA THR A 86 -8.34 1.19 14.55
C THR A 86 -7.69 2.02 13.46
N ILE A 87 -6.49 1.65 12.98
CA ILE A 87 -5.82 2.30 11.84
C ILE A 87 -6.62 2.09 10.56
N ASN A 88 -7.21 0.92 10.33
CA ASN A 88 -8.07 0.69 9.17
C ASN A 88 -9.38 1.49 9.26
N GLN A 89 -9.98 1.57 10.46
CA GLN A 89 -11.18 2.39 10.71
C GLN A 89 -10.91 3.89 10.61
N VAL A 90 -9.79 4.36 11.17
CA VAL A 90 -9.33 5.76 11.09
C VAL A 90 -8.87 6.09 9.69
N ARG A 91 -8.20 5.19 8.96
CA ARG A 91 -7.91 5.38 7.52
C ARG A 91 -9.21 5.49 6.72
N GLN A 92 -10.18 4.61 6.94
CA GLN A 92 -11.49 4.71 6.27
C GLN A 92 -12.21 6.01 6.65
N TRP A 93 -12.16 6.42 7.91
CA TRP A 93 -12.81 7.64 8.39
C TRP A 93 -12.11 8.92 7.91
N VAL A 94 -10.77 8.99 7.97
CA VAL A 94 -9.96 10.08 7.41
C VAL A 94 -10.12 10.13 5.90
N PHE A 95 -10.19 8.99 5.22
CA PHE A 95 -10.52 8.91 3.81
C PHE A 95 -11.93 9.44 3.53
N GLN A 96 -12.93 9.07 4.31
CA GLN A 96 -14.30 9.61 4.20
C GLN A 96 -14.40 11.10 4.50
N GLN A 97 -13.66 11.61 5.49
CA GLN A 97 -13.62 13.03 5.83
C GLN A 97 -12.85 13.85 4.78
N ALA A 98 -11.76 13.32 4.25
CA ALA A 98 -11.05 13.92 3.11
C ALA A 98 -11.93 13.90 1.85
N LEU A 99 -12.70 12.84 1.61
CA LEU A 99 -13.68 12.75 0.53
C LEU A 99 -14.84 13.73 0.75
N GLN A 100 -15.34 13.90 1.98
CA GLN A 100 -16.40 14.88 2.29
C GLN A 100 -15.90 16.32 2.17
N GLY A 101 -14.67 16.62 2.61
CA GLY A 101 -14.05 17.93 2.43
C GLY A 101 -13.76 18.23 0.97
N ALA A 102 -13.29 17.24 0.22
CA ALA A 102 -13.14 17.34 -1.23
C ALA A 102 -14.50 17.52 -1.90
N LEU A 103 -15.51 16.69 -1.59
CA LEU A 103 -16.89 16.78 -2.12
C LEU A 103 -17.58 18.09 -1.75
N GLY A 104 -17.35 18.64 -0.57
CA GLY A 104 -17.89 19.94 -0.16
C GLY A 104 -17.28 21.12 -0.92
N THR A 105 -15.98 21.04 -1.20
CA THR A 105 -15.25 22.04 -2.01
C THR A 105 -15.53 21.86 -3.50
N LEU A 106 -15.72 20.61 -3.94
CA LEU A 106 -16.07 20.21 -5.30
C LEU A 106 -17.53 20.61 -5.60
N ASN A 107 -18.49 20.37 -4.70
CA ASN A 107 -19.89 20.77 -4.91
C ASN A 107 -20.11 22.28 -5.03
N SER A 108 -19.25 23.13 -4.45
CA SER A 108 -19.33 24.59 -4.71
C SER A 108 -18.75 24.99 -6.07
N CYS A 109 -17.91 24.14 -6.67
CA CYS A 109 -17.26 24.38 -7.96
C CYS A 109 -17.88 23.58 -9.13
N LEU A 110 -18.66 22.53 -8.87
CA LEU A 110 -19.04 21.51 -9.85
C LEU A 110 -20.54 21.44 -10.10
N ASN A 111 -21.06 22.46 -10.75
CA ASN A 111 -22.20 22.26 -11.62
C ASN A 111 -21.82 21.54 -12.92
N ASN A 112 -20.56 21.11 -13.15
CA ASN A 112 -20.13 20.61 -14.47
C ASN A 112 -19.25 19.34 -14.58
N GLU A 113 -18.71 18.69 -13.52
CA GLU A 113 -17.60 17.73 -13.78
C GLU A 113 -17.47 16.51 -12.83
N LEU A 114 -18.47 16.18 -12.00
CA LEU A 114 -18.42 14.94 -11.20
C LEU A 114 -19.73 14.16 -11.31
N HIS A 115 -19.80 13.30 -12.32
CA HIS A 115 -20.91 12.36 -12.49
C HIS A 115 -20.71 11.11 -11.63
N LEU A 116 -21.06 11.19 -10.34
CA LEU A 116 -21.41 10.00 -9.55
C LEU A 116 -22.77 9.49 -10.06
N ARG A 117 -22.77 8.62 -11.08
CA ARG A 117 -24.00 8.00 -11.59
C ARG A 117 -24.29 6.74 -10.77
N ILE A 118 -25.40 6.81 -10.01
CA ILE A 118 -25.92 5.69 -9.20
C ILE A 118 -26.51 4.66 -10.16
N ILE A 119 -25.91 3.46 -10.21
CA ILE A 119 -26.43 2.37 -11.03
C ILE A 119 -26.89 1.26 -10.10
N SER A 120 -28.16 0.88 -10.25
CA SER A 120 -28.74 -0.27 -9.57
C SER A 120 -28.22 -1.53 -10.25
N ALA A 121 -27.11 -2.08 -9.74
CA ALA A 121 -26.57 -3.35 -10.19
C ALA A 121 -27.21 -4.51 -9.41
N ASN A 122 -27.94 -5.38 -10.11
CA ASN A 122 -28.35 -6.66 -9.56
C ASN A 122 -27.15 -7.62 -9.55
N ILE A 123 -26.78 -8.10 -8.36
CA ILE A 123 -26.02 -9.34 -8.07
C ILE A 123 -24.48 -9.22 -8.10
N GLY A 124 -23.85 -9.45 -6.93
CA GLY A 124 -22.56 -10.15 -6.80
C GLY A 124 -21.26 -9.37 -7.03
N ILE A 125 -21.25 -8.04 -6.93
CA ILE A 125 -20.04 -7.22 -7.15
C ILE A 125 -19.21 -7.13 -5.87
N ASN A 126 -17.90 -7.41 -5.97
CA ASN A 126 -16.95 -7.23 -4.87
C ASN A 126 -16.37 -5.81 -4.84
N GLY A 127 -15.93 -5.36 -3.66
CA GLY A 127 -15.25 -4.07 -3.53
C GLY A 127 -13.90 -4.11 -4.26
N GLY A 128 -13.62 -3.09 -5.09
CA GLY A 128 -12.43 -3.03 -5.94
C GLY A 128 -12.53 -3.85 -7.23
N GLU A 129 -13.71 -4.37 -7.57
CA GLU A 129 -13.93 -5.10 -8.81
C GLU A 129 -14.04 -4.18 -10.03
N LEU A 130 -13.53 -4.63 -11.18
CA LEU A 130 -13.76 -3.97 -12.46
C LEU A 130 -15.18 -4.26 -12.95
N VAL A 131 -15.84 -3.21 -13.41
CA VAL A 131 -17.13 -3.29 -14.08
C VAL A 131 -17.02 -2.73 -15.48
N GLU A 132 -17.75 -3.32 -16.41
CA GLU A 132 -17.76 -2.93 -17.82
C GLU A 132 -19.17 -2.47 -18.19
N PHE A 133 -19.27 -1.27 -18.75
CA PHE A 133 -20.51 -0.70 -19.24
C PHE A 133 -20.82 -1.20 -20.65
N GLU A 134 -22.07 -1.16 -21.10
CA GLU A 134 -22.45 -1.59 -22.46
C GLU A 134 -21.66 -0.89 -23.58
N GLU A 135 -21.26 0.35 -23.35
CA GLU A 135 -20.41 1.13 -24.29
C GLU A 135 -18.94 0.66 -24.31
N GLY A 136 -18.51 -0.14 -23.34
CA GLY A 136 -17.12 -0.58 -23.17
C GLY A 136 -16.29 0.28 -22.21
N THR A 137 -16.87 1.32 -21.61
CA THR A 137 -16.22 2.08 -20.53
C THR A 137 -16.00 1.16 -19.33
N ILE A 138 -14.82 1.22 -18.72
CA ILE A 138 -14.46 0.44 -17.53
C ILE A 138 -14.63 1.32 -16.29
N GLY A 139 -15.05 0.74 -15.16
CA GLY A 139 -15.05 1.39 -13.86
C GLY A 139 -14.57 0.48 -12.72
N ILE A 140 -14.28 1.07 -11.56
CA ILE A 140 -14.03 0.34 -10.31
C ILE A 140 -15.22 0.51 -9.38
N ALA A 141 -15.72 -0.60 -8.83
CA ALA A 141 -16.68 -0.57 -7.73
C ALA A 141 -15.97 -0.16 -6.42
N LEU A 142 -16.31 1.00 -5.85
CA LEU A 142 -15.72 1.49 -4.59
C LEU A 142 -16.63 1.32 -3.39
N ASN A 143 -17.89 1.74 -3.51
CA ASN A 143 -18.83 1.74 -2.40
C ASN A 143 -19.94 0.72 -2.66
N LEU A 144 -20.02 -0.30 -1.81
CA LEU A 144 -21.08 -1.30 -1.87
C LEU A 144 -22.12 -0.96 -0.80
N GLU A 145 -23.24 -0.38 -1.21
CA GLU A 145 -24.39 -0.22 -0.34
C GLU A 145 -25.40 -1.33 -0.58
N SER A 146 -26.37 -1.48 0.33
CA SER A 146 -27.38 -2.54 0.28
C SER A 146 -28.15 -2.58 -1.04
N ASN A 147 -28.35 -1.42 -1.68
CA ASN A 147 -29.21 -1.26 -2.86
C ASN A 147 -28.50 -0.56 -4.03
N ASN A 148 -27.27 -0.08 -3.86
CA ASN A 148 -26.54 0.63 -4.90
C ASN A 148 -25.04 0.30 -4.83
N VAL A 149 -24.37 0.48 -5.96
CA VAL A 149 -22.91 0.37 -6.04
C VAL A 149 -22.37 1.67 -6.60
N GLY A 150 -21.51 2.34 -5.84
CA GLY A 150 -20.74 3.48 -6.30
C GLY A 150 -19.61 3.01 -7.20
N VAL A 151 -19.69 3.37 -8.48
CA VAL A 151 -18.68 3.06 -9.49
C VAL A 151 -17.93 4.32 -9.87
N VAL A 152 -16.62 4.20 -9.95
CA VAL A 152 -15.71 5.25 -10.40
C VAL A 152 -15.26 4.93 -11.81
N LEU A 153 -15.55 5.82 -12.76
CA LEU A 153 -15.35 5.61 -14.18
C LEU A 153 -13.90 5.86 -14.61
N MET A 154 -13.34 4.96 -15.41
CA MET A 154 -12.00 5.04 -15.99
C MET A 154 -12.06 5.59 -17.43
N GLY A 155 -12.83 6.64 -17.64
CA GLY A 155 -13.08 7.26 -18.94
C GLY A 155 -14.08 8.40 -18.81
N ASP A 156 -14.36 9.08 -19.93
CA ASP A 156 -15.17 10.31 -19.91
C ASP A 156 -16.65 10.06 -19.55
N GLY A 157 -17.14 8.84 -19.74
CA GLY A 157 -18.48 8.43 -19.30
C GLY A 157 -19.64 9.19 -19.93
N LEU A 158 -19.39 9.96 -21.00
CA LEU A 158 -20.35 10.90 -21.58
C LEU A 158 -21.61 10.22 -22.12
N MET A 159 -21.51 8.99 -22.62
CA MET A 159 -22.65 8.26 -23.20
C MET A 159 -23.37 7.34 -22.21
N ILE A 160 -22.91 7.23 -20.97
CA ILE A 160 -23.59 6.42 -19.95
C ILE A 160 -24.92 7.10 -19.59
N GLN A 161 -26.02 6.35 -19.56
CA GLN A 161 -27.34 6.89 -19.22
C GLN A 161 -27.95 6.13 -18.05
N GLU A 162 -28.94 6.73 -17.40
CA GLU A 162 -29.73 6.02 -16.41
C GLU A 162 -30.43 4.82 -17.07
N GLY A 163 -30.30 3.65 -16.46
CA GLY A 163 -30.80 2.39 -17.04
C GLY A 163 -29.83 1.67 -17.97
N SER A 164 -28.65 2.24 -18.27
CA SER A 164 -27.58 1.50 -18.98
C SER A 164 -27.16 0.26 -18.19
N SER A 165 -26.99 -0.86 -18.88
CA SER A 165 -26.52 -2.08 -18.24
C SER A 165 -25.05 -1.99 -17.88
N VAL A 166 -24.71 -2.61 -16.76
CA VAL A 166 -23.33 -2.74 -16.27
C VAL A 166 -23.08 -4.20 -15.97
N LYS A 167 -21.94 -4.70 -16.43
CA LYS A 167 -21.52 -6.07 -16.25
C LYS A 167 -20.37 -6.13 -15.26
N ALA A 168 -20.54 -6.96 -14.23
CA ALA A 168 -19.47 -7.36 -13.35
C ALA A 168 -18.47 -8.23 -14.10
N THR A 169 -17.17 -7.91 -14.04
CA THR A 169 -16.15 -8.70 -14.74
C THR A 169 -15.70 -9.92 -13.93
N GLY A 170 -16.05 -9.99 -12.64
CA GLY A 170 -15.60 -10.99 -11.68
C GLY A 170 -14.13 -10.86 -11.31
N ARG A 171 -13.46 -9.78 -11.73
CA ARG A 171 -12.02 -9.56 -11.57
C ARG A 171 -11.78 -8.30 -10.75
N ILE A 172 -11.01 -8.45 -9.67
CA ILE A 172 -10.47 -7.29 -8.93
C ILE A 172 -9.59 -6.47 -9.89
N ALA A 173 -9.54 -5.16 -9.70
CA ALA A 173 -8.72 -4.24 -10.48
C ALA A 173 -7.30 -4.79 -10.73
N GLN A 174 -7.07 -5.22 -11.98
CA GLN A 174 -5.85 -5.86 -12.42
C GLN A 174 -5.45 -5.36 -13.81
N ILE A 175 -4.14 -5.30 -14.06
CA ILE A 175 -3.56 -4.96 -15.35
C ILE A 175 -2.78 -6.12 -15.93
N PRO A 176 -2.71 -6.25 -17.27
CA PRO A 176 -1.79 -7.16 -17.93
C PRO A 176 -0.33 -6.75 -17.65
N VAL A 177 0.53 -7.74 -17.41
CA VAL A 177 1.97 -7.55 -17.15
C VAL A 177 2.81 -8.54 -17.95
N SER A 178 3.90 -8.05 -18.54
CA SER A 178 4.75 -8.83 -19.45
C SER A 178 6.12 -8.15 -19.61
N GLU A 179 7.13 -8.91 -20.05
CA GLU A 179 8.40 -8.32 -20.47
C GLU A 179 8.24 -7.48 -21.76
N ALA A 180 7.20 -7.75 -22.56
CA ALA A 180 6.90 -7.02 -23.79
C ALA A 180 6.50 -5.55 -23.59
N TYR A 181 6.32 -5.11 -22.34
CA TYR A 181 6.11 -3.70 -22.01
C TYR A 181 7.39 -2.87 -22.05
N LEU A 182 8.58 -3.50 -22.02
CA LEU A 182 9.85 -2.78 -22.15
C LEU A 182 9.92 -2.04 -23.49
N GLY A 183 10.31 -0.76 -23.43
CA GLY A 183 10.39 0.11 -24.61
C GLY A 183 9.05 0.62 -25.12
N ARG A 184 7.97 0.42 -24.37
CA ARG A 184 6.62 0.86 -24.73
C ARG A 184 6.18 2.08 -23.91
N VAL A 185 5.29 2.87 -24.52
CA VAL A 185 4.54 3.93 -23.83
C VAL A 185 3.10 3.47 -23.70
N ILE A 186 2.60 3.45 -22.47
CA ILE A 186 1.26 2.94 -22.11
C ILE A 186 0.50 3.94 -21.24
N ASN A 187 -0.82 3.76 -21.18
CA ASN A 187 -1.70 4.51 -20.28
C ASN A 187 -1.88 3.77 -18.93
N ALA A 188 -2.66 4.34 -18.01
CA ALA A 188 -2.94 3.77 -16.69
C ALA A 188 -3.70 2.43 -16.73
N LEU A 189 -4.32 2.07 -17.84
CA LEU A 189 -4.97 0.77 -18.05
C LEU A 189 -4.05 -0.24 -18.75
N ALA A 190 -2.75 0.06 -18.84
CA ALA A 190 -1.74 -0.71 -19.55
C ALA A 190 -2.02 -0.89 -21.06
N LYS A 191 -2.81 0.01 -21.67
CA LYS A 191 -3.01 0.04 -23.12
C LYS A 191 -1.89 0.85 -23.79
N PRO A 192 -1.31 0.37 -24.90
CA PRO A 192 -0.28 1.10 -25.62
C PRO A 192 -0.82 2.38 -26.26
N ILE A 193 -0.06 3.47 -26.11
CA ILE A 193 -0.36 4.78 -26.70
C ILE A 193 0.76 5.28 -27.62
N ASP A 194 1.77 4.44 -27.88
CA ASP A 194 2.92 4.73 -28.75
C ASP A 194 2.69 4.42 -30.25
N GLY A 195 1.53 3.91 -30.62
CA GLY A 195 1.21 3.54 -32.01
C GLY A 195 1.97 2.31 -32.53
N ARG A 196 2.68 1.56 -31.68
CA ARG A 196 3.47 0.37 -32.08
C ARG A 196 2.68 -0.95 -32.04
N GLY A 197 1.34 -0.87 -32.06
CA GLY A 197 0.44 -2.03 -31.99
C GLY A 197 0.21 -2.54 -30.56
N GLU A 198 -0.57 -3.61 -30.45
CA GLU A 198 -0.93 -4.20 -29.15
C GLU A 198 0.27 -4.88 -28.45
N ILE A 199 0.18 -5.03 -27.13
CA ILE A 199 1.18 -5.73 -26.31
C ILE A 199 0.59 -7.08 -25.91
N SER A 200 1.23 -8.17 -26.33
CA SER A 200 0.83 -9.51 -25.91
C SER A 200 1.23 -9.77 -24.45
N SER A 201 0.25 -10.17 -23.63
CA SER A 201 0.45 -10.49 -22.22
C SER A 201 -0.35 -11.73 -21.84
N SER A 202 0.31 -12.70 -21.20
CA SER A 202 -0.33 -13.91 -20.65
C SER A 202 -0.63 -13.80 -19.16
N GLU A 203 0.06 -12.90 -18.47
CA GLU A 203 -0.07 -12.69 -17.03
C GLU A 203 -0.77 -11.36 -16.73
N SER A 204 -1.36 -11.28 -15.55
CA SER A 204 -1.97 -10.07 -15.02
C SER A 204 -1.64 -9.92 -13.53
N ARG A 205 -1.56 -8.69 -13.05
CA ARG A 205 -1.27 -8.36 -11.65
C ARG A 205 -2.32 -7.39 -11.12
N LEU A 206 -2.67 -7.54 -9.84
CA LEU A 206 -3.53 -6.60 -9.15
C LEU A 206 -2.87 -5.22 -9.10
N ILE A 207 -3.64 -4.18 -9.45
CA ILE A 207 -3.21 -2.77 -9.37
C ILE A 207 -2.91 -2.41 -7.91
N GLU A 208 -3.75 -2.89 -6.99
CA GLU A 208 -3.55 -2.73 -5.56
C GLU A 208 -3.08 -4.05 -4.94
N SER A 209 -1.77 -4.25 -4.92
CA SER A 209 -1.15 -5.37 -4.21
C SER A 209 -0.71 -4.95 -2.80
N PRO A 210 -0.88 -5.80 -1.77
CA PRO A 210 -0.37 -5.49 -0.43
C PRO A 210 1.15 -5.41 -0.44
N ALA A 211 1.69 -4.41 0.26
CA ALA A 211 3.14 -4.26 0.39
C ALA A 211 3.78 -5.45 1.10
N SER A 212 5.03 -5.76 0.73
CA SER A 212 5.81 -6.84 1.36
C SER A 212 5.93 -6.65 2.87
N GLY A 213 5.83 -7.75 3.63
CA GLY A 213 5.97 -7.76 5.08
C GLY A 213 7.39 -7.43 5.54
N ILE A 214 7.58 -7.16 6.83
CA ILE A 214 8.89 -6.83 7.40
C ILE A 214 9.89 -7.97 7.21
N ILE A 215 9.45 -9.23 7.38
CA ILE A 215 10.31 -10.43 7.30
C ILE A 215 10.88 -10.63 5.89
N SER A 216 10.13 -10.23 4.85
CA SER A 216 10.56 -10.32 3.46
C SER A 216 11.49 -9.19 3.00
N ARG A 217 11.79 -8.21 3.88
CA ARG A 217 12.65 -7.07 3.55
C ARG A 217 14.05 -7.28 4.06
N ARG A 218 15.02 -6.81 3.29
CA ARG A 218 16.43 -6.71 3.68
C ARG A 218 16.79 -5.23 3.85
N SER A 219 17.76 -4.93 4.72
CA SER A 219 18.34 -3.59 4.79
C SER A 219 18.94 -3.19 3.44
N VAL A 220 18.88 -1.92 3.10
CA VAL A 220 19.52 -1.37 1.88
C VAL A 220 21.04 -1.35 2.11
N TYR A 221 21.81 -1.93 1.18
CA TYR A 221 23.27 -2.05 1.31
C TYR A 221 24.04 -1.85 0.00
N GLU A 222 23.37 -1.90 -1.15
CA GLU A 222 23.96 -1.65 -2.47
C GLU A 222 23.55 -0.26 -2.98
N PRO A 223 24.47 0.56 -3.50
CA PRO A 223 24.14 1.87 -4.04
C PRO A 223 23.53 1.76 -5.45
N LEU A 224 22.53 2.58 -5.74
CA LEU A 224 22.02 2.85 -7.08
C LEU A 224 22.64 4.17 -7.54
N GLN A 225 23.52 4.10 -8.54
CA GLN A 225 24.26 5.27 -9.02
C GLN A 225 23.35 6.15 -9.89
N THR A 226 23.18 7.42 -9.50
CA THR A 226 22.39 8.38 -10.29
C THR A 226 23.17 8.94 -11.47
N GLY A 227 24.50 8.93 -11.41
CA GLY A 227 25.38 9.57 -12.39
C GLY A 227 25.56 11.06 -12.14
N LEU A 228 24.90 11.61 -11.11
CA LEU A 228 24.99 13.01 -10.72
C LEU A 228 25.95 13.12 -9.55
N ILE A 229 27.14 13.67 -9.79
CA ILE A 229 28.22 13.80 -8.79
C ILE A 229 27.70 14.42 -7.49
N GLY A 230 26.85 15.45 -7.58
CA GLY A 230 26.27 16.10 -6.40
C GLY A 230 25.40 15.18 -5.54
N ILE A 231 24.59 14.31 -6.17
CA ILE A 231 23.72 13.38 -5.46
C ILE A 231 24.55 12.20 -4.96
N ASP A 232 25.31 11.55 -5.84
CA ASP A 232 26.05 10.32 -5.49
C ASP A 232 27.13 10.57 -4.42
N SER A 233 27.63 11.81 -4.27
CA SER A 233 28.60 12.17 -3.21
C SER A 233 27.96 12.60 -1.90
N MET A 234 26.90 13.41 -1.93
CA MET A 234 26.32 14.01 -0.72
C MET A 234 25.14 13.20 -0.16
N ILE A 235 24.33 12.60 -1.05
CA ILE A 235 23.08 11.90 -0.72
C ILE A 235 23.01 10.61 -1.58
N PRO A 236 23.89 9.62 -1.33
CA PRO A 236 23.88 8.39 -2.11
C PRO A 236 22.55 7.64 -1.92
N ILE A 237 21.97 7.19 -3.03
CA ILE A 237 20.71 6.44 -3.05
C ILE A 237 21.03 4.95 -3.10
N GLY A 238 20.36 4.13 -2.31
CA GLY A 238 20.52 2.67 -2.34
C GLY A 238 19.40 1.91 -3.05
N HIS A 239 19.68 0.68 -3.48
CA HIS A 239 18.67 -0.21 -4.04
C HIS A 239 17.57 -0.53 -3.02
N GLY A 240 16.32 -0.27 -3.40
CA GLY A 240 15.15 -0.45 -2.52
C GLY A 240 14.87 0.73 -1.58
N GLN A 241 15.65 1.82 -1.70
CA GLN A 241 15.35 3.09 -1.04
C GLN A 241 14.26 3.86 -1.80
N ARG A 242 13.51 4.70 -1.07
CA ARG A 242 12.63 5.71 -1.65
C ARG A 242 13.25 7.07 -1.39
N GLU A 243 13.45 7.84 -2.45
CA GLU A 243 14.06 9.17 -2.38
C GLU A 243 13.07 10.22 -2.91
N LEU A 244 12.94 11.34 -2.18
CA LEU A 244 12.03 12.42 -2.55
C LEU A 244 12.80 13.53 -3.29
N ILE A 245 12.46 13.75 -4.56
CA ILE A 245 12.95 14.88 -5.33
C ILE A 245 11.94 16.04 -5.19
N ILE A 246 12.26 17.03 -4.36
CA ILE A 246 11.38 18.19 -4.09
C ILE A 246 12.03 19.51 -4.51
N GLY A 247 11.18 20.43 -4.94
CA GLY A 247 11.49 21.85 -5.06
C GLY A 247 10.58 22.53 -6.09
N ASP A 248 10.84 23.80 -6.37
CA ASP A 248 9.97 24.66 -7.18
C ASP A 248 9.82 24.21 -8.64
N ARG A 249 8.89 24.85 -9.36
CA ARG A 249 8.74 24.61 -10.80
C ARG A 249 10.03 25.00 -11.54
N GLN A 250 10.35 24.25 -12.59
CA GLN A 250 11.47 24.53 -13.50
C GLN A 250 12.89 24.46 -12.90
N ILE A 251 13.08 23.78 -11.76
CA ILE A 251 14.42 23.59 -11.16
C ILE A 251 15.16 22.33 -11.64
N GLY A 252 14.65 21.63 -12.65
CA GLY A 252 15.29 20.42 -13.19
C GLY A 252 14.94 19.10 -12.49
N LYS A 253 13.81 18.98 -11.78
CA LYS A 253 13.36 17.71 -11.17
C LYS A 253 13.28 16.55 -12.18
N THR A 254 12.63 16.78 -13.31
CA THR A 254 12.54 15.80 -14.41
C THR A 254 13.91 15.53 -15.05
N ALA A 255 14.82 16.50 -15.06
CA ALA A 255 16.18 16.31 -15.56
C ALA A 255 16.94 15.33 -14.66
N VAL A 256 16.88 15.50 -13.33
CA VAL A 256 17.47 14.54 -12.37
C VAL A 256 16.93 13.13 -12.60
N ALA A 257 15.61 13.00 -12.75
CA ALA A 257 14.97 11.71 -13.00
C ALA A 257 15.41 11.06 -14.32
N THR A 258 15.41 11.81 -15.42
CA THR A 258 15.80 11.31 -16.74
C THR A 258 17.28 10.98 -16.82
N ASP A 259 18.16 11.82 -16.27
CA ASP A 259 19.59 11.55 -16.19
C ASP A 259 19.88 10.29 -15.36
N THR A 260 19.14 10.08 -14.27
CA THR A 260 19.23 8.83 -13.48
C THR A 260 18.89 7.61 -14.32
N ILE A 261 17.82 7.64 -15.12
CA ILE A 261 17.44 6.54 -16.04
C ILE A 261 18.56 6.29 -17.05
N LEU A 262 19.10 7.35 -17.65
CA LEU A 262 20.18 7.22 -18.64
C LEU A 262 21.44 6.58 -18.03
N ASN A 263 21.78 6.93 -16.79
CA ASN A 263 22.92 6.36 -16.10
C ASN A 263 22.75 4.85 -15.82
N GLN A 264 21.52 4.32 -15.80
CA GLN A 264 21.29 2.88 -15.59
C GLN A 264 21.66 2.00 -16.78
N GLN A 265 22.10 2.57 -17.90
CA GLN A 265 22.53 1.81 -19.06
C GLN A 265 23.65 0.81 -18.69
N GLY A 266 23.42 -0.47 -18.96
CA GLY A 266 24.38 -1.54 -18.63
C GLY A 266 24.41 -1.96 -17.16
N GLN A 267 23.61 -1.36 -16.27
CA GLN A 267 23.57 -1.69 -14.84
C GLN A 267 22.53 -2.76 -14.48
N ASN A 268 21.86 -3.35 -15.48
CA ASN A 268 20.79 -4.36 -15.30
C ASN A 268 19.63 -3.87 -14.39
N VAL A 269 19.31 -2.59 -14.45
CA VAL A 269 18.17 -1.97 -13.76
C VAL A 269 17.06 -1.68 -14.77
N ILE A 270 15.87 -2.21 -14.52
CA ILE A 270 14.67 -1.89 -15.30
C ILE A 270 14.11 -0.56 -14.80
N CYS A 271 13.83 0.36 -15.71
CA CYS A 271 13.31 1.68 -15.38
C CYS A 271 11.81 1.75 -15.67
N VAL A 272 11.04 2.37 -14.76
CA VAL A 272 9.63 2.69 -14.98
C VAL A 272 9.45 4.18 -14.71
N TYR A 273 9.05 4.93 -15.73
CA TYR A 273 8.79 6.36 -15.61
C TYR A 273 7.28 6.60 -15.71
N VAL A 274 6.70 7.10 -14.62
CA VAL A 274 5.27 7.37 -14.50
C VAL A 274 5.04 8.88 -14.58
N ALA A 275 4.46 9.35 -15.68
CA ALA A 275 4.08 10.74 -15.87
C ALA A 275 2.61 10.93 -15.47
N ILE A 276 2.37 11.74 -14.43
CA ILE A 276 1.05 11.97 -13.84
C ILE A 276 0.65 13.42 -14.11
N GLY A 277 -0.45 13.62 -14.84
CA GLY A 277 -1.00 14.95 -15.10
C GLY A 277 -0.01 15.88 -15.82
N GLN A 278 0.93 15.32 -16.58
CA GLN A 278 1.91 16.08 -17.34
C GLN A 278 1.35 16.54 -18.68
N LYS A 279 1.95 17.58 -19.26
CA LYS A 279 1.64 17.99 -20.64
C LYS A 279 2.10 16.90 -21.60
N ALA A 280 1.28 16.56 -22.59
CA ALA A 280 1.63 15.58 -23.62
C ALA A 280 2.97 15.90 -24.30
N SER A 281 3.24 17.19 -24.56
CA SER A 281 4.52 17.65 -25.13
C SER A 281 5.74 17.35 -24.26
N SER A 282 5.59 17.44 -22.93
CA SER A 282 6.67 17.16 -21.99
C SER A 282 6.97 15.68 -21.93
N VAL A 283 5.93 14.83 -21.90
CA VAL A 283 6.10 13.37 -21.98
C VAL A 283 6.77 12.96 -23.29
N ALA A 284 6.32 13.53 -24.42
CA ALA A 284 6.92 13.26 -25.72
C ALA A 284 8.41 13.63 -25.76
N GLN A 285 8.82 14.75 -25.14
CA GLN A 285 10.22 15.14 -25.04
C GLN A 285 11.06 14.13 -24.23
N VAL A 286 10.51 13.60 -23.14
CA VAL A 286 11.16 12.54 -22.35
C VAL A 286 11.31 11.26 -23.18
N VAL A 287 10.23 10.82 -23.85
CA VAL A 287 10.26 9.64 -24.74
C VAL A 287 11.34 9.79 -25.82
N THR A 288 11.39 10.93 -26.51
CA THR A 288 12.39 11.21 -27.54
C THR A 288 13.81 11.16 -26.96
N THR A 289 14.04 11.80 -25.81
CA THR A 289 15.37 11.82 -25.16
C THR A 289 15.84 10.42 -24.80
N LEU A 290 14.95 9.60 -24.22
CA LEU A 290 15.26 8.22 -23.86
C LEU A 290 15.45 7.34 -25.11
N GLN A 291 14.72 7.59 -26.19
CA GLN A 291 14.87 6.84 -27.43
C GLN A 291 16.19 7.16 -28.15
N GLU A 292 16.54 8.44 -28.29
CA GLU A 292 17.79 8.89 -28.93
C GLU A 292 19.03 8.40 -28.20
N ARG A 293 18.96 8.27 -26.87
CA ARG A 293 20.06 7.78 -26.03
C ARG A 293 20.02 6.27 -25.77
N GLY A 294 19.10 5.54 -26.41
CA GLY A 294 19.01 4.08 -26.30
C GLY A 294 18.48 3.56 -24.95
N ALA A 295 17.91 4.43 -24.11
CA ALA A 295 17.40 4.07 -22.79
C ALA A 295 15.98 3.49 -22.80
N MET A 296 15.24 3.65 -23.91
CA MET A 296 13.92 3.02 -24.05
C MET A 296 13.99 1.49 -23.95
N GLU A 297 15.08 0.84 -24.34
CA GLU A 297 15.19 -0.63 -24.33
C GLU A 297 14.96 -1.27 -22.95
N TYR A 298 15.27 -0.54 -21.88
CA TYR A 298 15.08 -0.99 -20.49
C TYR A 298 14.08 -0.13 -19.71
N THR A 299 13.32 0.74 -20.39
CA THR A 299 12.38 1.67 -19.76
C THR A 299 10.94 1.43 -20.20
N ILE A 300 10.02 1.44 -19.25
CA ILE A 300 8.57 1.49 -19.48
C ILE A 300 8.08 2.88 -19.13
N ILE A 301 7.30 3.51 -20.00
CA ILE A 301 6.69 4.80 -19.73
C ILE A 301 5.20 4.61 -19.53
N VAL A 302 4.71 4.94 -18.33
CA VAL A 302 3.28 5.05 -18.03
C VAL A 302 2.92 6.52 -18.08
N ALA A 303 2.00 6.92 -18.94
CA ALA A 303 1.65 8.32 -19.13
C ALA A 303 0.13 8.53 -19.10
N GLU A 304 -0.30 9.37 -18.17
CA GLU A 304 -1.64 9.96 -18.15
C GLU A 304 -1.48 11.49 -18.17
N THR A 305 -2.01 12.11 -19.21
CA THR A 305 -1.84 13.55 -19.44
C THR A 305 -2.79 14.36 -18.56
N ALA A 306 -2.54 15.67 -18.45
CA ALA A 306 -3.40 16.59 -17.70
C ALA A 306 -4.87 16.60 -18.18
N ASP A 307 -5.13 16.25 -19.44
CA ASP A 307 -6.47 16.20 -20.03
C ASP A 307 -7.22 14.90 -19.70
N SER A 308 -6.54 13.92 -19.11
CA SER A 308 -7.11 12.61 -18.80
C SER A 308 -7.95 12.68 -17.51
N PRO A 309 -9.02 11.87 -17.38
CA PRO A 309 -9.81 11.79 -16.15
C PRO A 309 -8.94 11.63 -14.89
N ALA A 310 -9.29 12.32 -13.80
CA ALA A 310 -8.52 12.33 -12.56
C ALA A 310 -8.26 10.92 -11.99
N ILE A 311 -9.20 10.00 -12.20
CA ILE A 311 -9.11 8.61 -11.77
C ILE A 311 -7.99 7.87 -12.51
N LEU A 312 -7.82 8.13 -13.81
CA LEU A 312 -6.73 7.52 -14.57
C LEU A 312 -5.38 8.08 -14.12
N GLN A 313 -5.28 9.39 -13.86
CA GLN A 313 -4.07 10.00 -13.30
C GLN A 313 -3.71 9.38 -11.95
N TYR A 314 -4.70 9.15 -11.08
CA TYR A 314 -4.52 8.43 -9.81
C TYR A 314 -4.03 6.99 -10.03
N LEU A 315 -4.67 6.24 -10.93
CA LEU A 315 -4.32 4.85 -11.22
C LEU A 315 -2.95 4.70 -11.86
N ALA A 316 -2.45 5.70 -12.59
CA ALA A 316 -1.15 5.64 -13.27
C ALA A 316 0.00 5.25 -12.33
N SER A 317 -0.01 5.80 -11.10
CA SER A 317 0.98 5.45 -10.07
C SER A 317 0.96 3.97 -9.71
N TYR A 318 -0.24 3.43 -9.49
CA TYR A 318 -0.41 2.03 -9.13
C TYR A 318 -0.09 1.10 -10.30
N THR A 319 -0.43 1.50 -11.52
CA THR A 319 -0.08 0.76 -12.74
C THR A 319 1.43 0.69 -12.93
N GLY A 320 2.14 1.82 -12.75
CA GLY A 320 3.60 1.84 -12.75
C GLY A 320 4.19 0.92 -11.68
N ALA A 321 3.64 0.96 -10.46
CA ALA A 321 4.08 0.09 -9.38
C ALA A 321 3.85 -1.40 -9.69
N ALA A 322 2.69 -1.78 -10.23
CA ALA A 322 2.37 -3.17 -10.59
C ALA A 322 3.28 -3.70 -11.71
N LEU A 323 3.62 -2.86 -12.69
CA LEU A 323 4.58 -3.21 -13.74
C LEU A 323 6.00 -3.35 -13.19
N ALA A 324 6.44 -2.43 -12.33
CA ALA A 324 7.69 -2.57 -11.61
C ALA A 324 7.71 -3.88 -10.81
N GLU A 325 6.72 -4.13 -9.96
CA GLU A 325 6.65 -5.32 -9.15
C GLU A 325 6.77 -6.63 -9.96
N PHE A 326 6.21 -6.69 -11.17
CA PHE A 326 6.37 -7.85 -12.06
C PHE A 326 7.84 -8.25 -12.29
N PHE A 327 8.73 -7.26 -12.50
CA PHE A 327 10.18 -7.50 -12.63
C PHE A 327 10.85 -7.73 -11.28
N MET A 328 10.36 -7.09 -10.22
CA MET A 328 10.93 -7.18 -8.87
C MET A 328 10.81 -8.61 -8.33
N TYR A 329 9.63 -9.23 -8.49
CA TYR A 329 9.40 -10.62 -8.09
C TYR A 329 10.14 -11.63 -8.98
N ARG A 330 10.75 -11.18 -10.08
CA ARG A 330 11.68 -11.96 -10.92
C ARG A 330 13.14 -11.60 -10.65
N GLU A 331 13.43 -11.08 -9.46
CA GLU A 331 14.78 -10.77 -8.97
C GLU A 331 15.54 -9.73 -9.83
N ARG A 332 14.82 -8.86 -10.54
CA ARG A 332 15.42 -7.72 -11.26
C ARG A 332 15.45 -6.48 -10.37
N HIS A 333 16.50 -5.68 -10.50
CA HIS A 333 16.57 -4.36 -9.88
C HIS A 333 15.73 -3.36 -10.65
N ILE A 334 15.11 -2.43 -9.94
CA ILE A 334 14.16 -1.47 -10.52
C ILE A 334 14.44 -0.06 -10.04
N LEU A 335 14.33 0.87 -10.99
CA LEU A 335 14.17 2.28 -10.73
C LEU A 335 12.76 2.69 -11.17
N ILE A 336 11.92 3.09 -10.23
CA ILE A 336 10.61 3.68 -10.55
C ILE A 336 10.61 5.16 -10.19
N ILE A 337 10.15 5.98 -11.13
CA ILE A 337 10.04 7.43 -10.98
C ILE A 337 8.57 7.80 -11.13
N TYR A 338 8.06 8.55 -10.16
CA TYR A 338 6.75 9.20 -10.24
C TYR A 338 7.00 10.70 -10.47
N ASP A 339 6.71 11.18 -11.69
CA ASP A 339 6.85 12.58 -12.04
C ASP A 339 5.53 13.32 -11.79
N ASP A 340 5.57 14.18 -10.77
CA ASP A 340 4.47 14.99 -10.22
C ASP A 340 3.40 14.22 -9.43
N PRO A 341 3.76 13.48 -8.37
CA PRO A 341 2.80 12.80 -7.49
C PRO A 341 1.96 13.76 -6.62
N SER A 342 2.15 15.07 -6.75
CA SER A 342 1.43 16.11 -6.01
C SER A 342 0.10 16.51 -6.67
N LYS A 343 -0.15 16.05 -7.90
CA LYS A 343 -1.43 16.20 -8.61
C LYS A 343 -2.31 15.00 -8.36
#